data_AF-A0A7M4D7P4-F1
#
_entry.id   AF-A0A7M4D7P4-F1
#
_cell.length_a   1.000
_cell.length_b   1.000
_cell.length_c   1.000
_cell.angle_alpha   90.00
_cell.angle_beta   90.00
_cell.angle_gamma   90.00
#
_symmetry.space_group_name_H-M   'P 1'
#
loop_
_entity.id
_entity.type
_entity.pdbx_description
1 polymer ?
#
loop_
_entity_poly.entity_id
_entity_poly.type
_entity_poly.pdbx_seq_one_letter_code
_entity_poly.pdbx_strand_id
1 'polypeptide(L)'
;MKKLSFKQRILFVLLSGIPYGIVLMLLNYLFDLYTIKSVLYQTLLFTILFGIGFPFVMEKLVPKMLSKLKTPEMEEDENIIYEDGANLFSGTWVAVGGKLFLTNKRLIFSPHKYNFQKGETSIDLSEITEISKRKTSRIVDNGLRVVTKDNAKYDLVLNDRDEWLKQLKK
;
A
#
# COMPACT_ATOMS: atom_id res chain seq x y z
N MET A 1 -3.65 8.45 -0.86
CA MET A 1 -3.24 7.74 -2.11
C MET A 1 -2.91 8.72 -3.23
N LYS A 2 -1.69 8.63 -3.78
CA LYS A 2 -1.21 9.48 -4.87
C LYS A 2 -1.84 9.05 -6.20
N LYS A 3 -2.34 10.01 -6.97
CA LYS A 3 -2.88 9.72 -8.32
C LYS A 3 -1.75 9.27 -9.24
N LEU A 4 -2.04 8.28 -10.08
CA LEU A 4 -1.09 7.84 -11.11
C LEU A 4 -0.92 8.94 -12.16
N SER A 5 0.34 9.27 -12.46
CA SER A 5 0.69 10.11 -13.60
C SER A 5 0.31 9.43 -14.91
N PHE A 6 0.19 10.20 -15.99
CA PHE A 6 -0.16 9.65 -17.30
C PHE A 6 0.81 8.54 -17.75
N LYS A 7 2.12 8.74 -17.59
CA LYS A 7 3.15 7.73 -17.89
C LYS A 7 2.95 6.45 -17.09
N GLN A 8 2.63 6.56 -15.79
CA GLN A 8 2.37 5.41 -14.93
C GLN A 8 1.09 4.67 -15.32
N ARG A 9 0.05 5.37 -15.79
CA ARG A 9 -1.18 4.74 -16.29
C ARG A 9 -0.92 3.91 -17.53
N ILE A 10 -0.18 4.46 -18.50
CA ILE A 10 0.21 3.72 -19.71
C ILE A 10 1.02 2.48 -19.34
N LEU A 11 2.02 2.64 -18.47
CA LEU A 11 2.83 1.52 -18.00
C LEU A 11 1.97 0.46 -17.30
N PHE A 12 1.02 0.86 -16.45
CA PHE A 12 0.12 -0.05 -15.76
C PHE A 12 -0.78 -0.84 -16.73
N VAL A 13 -1.32 -0.19 -17.77
CA VAL A 13 -2.10 -0.85 -18.82
C VAL A 13 -1.28 -1.94 -19.51
N LEU A 14 -0.05 -1.61 -19.92
CA LEU A 14 0.85 -2.56 -20.59
C LEU A 14 1.22 -3.74 -19.66
N LEU A 15 1.55 -3.45 -18.40
CA LEU A 15 1.92 -4.47 -17.41
C LEU A 15 0.74 -5.35 -16.98
N SER A 16 -0.51 -4.88 -17.13
CA SER A 16 -1.69 -5.69 -16.87
C SER A 16 -2.06 -6.59 -18.06
N GLY A 17 -2.03 -6.05 -19.28
CA GLY A 17 -2.49 -6.75 -20.48
C GLY A 17 -1.50 -7.74 -21.07
N ILE A 18 -0.23 -7.34 -21.23
CA ILE A 18 0.79 -8.15 -21.93
C ILE A 18 1.05 -9.47 -21.18
N PRO A 19 1.35 -9.47 -19.87
CA PRO A 19 1.61 -10.73 -19.16
C PRO A 19 0.39 -11.65 -19.16
N TYR A 20 -0.82 -11.10 -19.01
CA TYR A 20 -2.05 -11.89 -19.06
C TYR A 20 -2.25 -12.58 -20.42
N GLY A 21 -2.08 -11.84 -21.52
CA GLY A 21 -2.16 -12.40 -22.87
C GLY A 21 -1.09 -13.46 -23.13
N ILE A 22 0.15 -13.25 -22.66
CA ILE A 22 1.22 -14.25 -22.74
C ILE A 22 0.84 -15.54 -22.00
N VAL A 23 0.32 -15.42 -20.77
CA VAL A 23 -0.13 -16.58 -19.99
C VAL A 23 -1.26 -17.31 -20.72
N LEU A 24 -2.26 -16.62 -21.26
CA LEU A 24 -3.33 -17.26 -22.02
C LEU A 24 -2.83 -17.96 -23.29
N MET A 25 -1.89 -17.34 -24.02
CA MET A 25 -1.28 -17.96 -25.19
C MET A 25 -0.49 -19.22 -24.81
N LEU A 26 0.27 -19.18 -23.71
CA LEU A 26 1.03 -20.33 -23.21
C LEU A 26 0.10 -21.48 -22.77
N LEU A 27 -0.95 -21.15 -22.01
CA LEU A 27 -1.96 -22.14 -21.62
C LEU A 27 -2.66 -22.73 -22.85
N ASN A 28 -2.96 -21.89 -23.85
CA ASN A 28 -3.54 -22.38 -25.09
C ASN A 28 -2.60 -23.32 -25.85
N TYR A 29 -1.31 -22.98 -25.93
CA TYR A 29 -0.31 -23.81 -26.59
C TYR A 29 -0.13 -25.18 -25.91
N LEU A 30 -0.17 -25.21 -24.57
CA LEU A 30 0.05 -26.44 -23.79
C LEU A 30 -1.17 -27.37 -23.73
N PHE A 31 -2.37 -26.80 -23.79
CA PHE A 31 -3.60 -27.53 -23.41
C PHE A 31 -4.76 -27.36 -24.41
N ASP A 32 -4.58 -26.58 -25.49
CA ASP A 32 -5.58 -26.31 -26.52
C ASP A 32 -6.95 -25.86 -25.97
N LEU A 33 -6.92 -25.01 -24.93
CA LEU A 33 -8.12 -24.60 -24.17
C LEU A 33 -9.00 -23.58 -24.90
N TYR A 34 -8.42 -22.83 -25.84
CA TYR A 34 -9.03 -21.64 -26.42
C TYR A 34 -8.74 -21.52 -27.93
N THR A 35 -9.57 -20.75 -28.63
CA THR A 35 -9.20 -20.29 -29.98
C THR A 35 -8.35 -19.02 -29.89
N ILE A 36 -7.52 -18.75 -30.91
CA ILE A 36 -6.73 -17.51 -30.96
C ILE A 36 -7.60 -16.25 -30.86
N LYS A 37 -8.80 -16.27 -31.46
CA LYS A 37 -9.78 -15.17 -31.36
C LYS A 37 -10.23 -14.97 -29.91
N SER A 38 -10.53 -16.06 -29.19
CA SER A 38 -10.93 -16.00 -27.78
C SER A 38 -9.82 -15.41 -26.90
N VAL A 39 -8.57 -15.81 -27.11
CA VAL A 39 -7.41 -15.26 -26.39
C VAL A 39 -7.29 -13.75 -26.60
N LEU A 40 -7.46 -13.28 -27.85
CA LEU A 40 -7.42 -11.84 -28.16
C LEU A 40 -8.55 -11.07 -27.48
N TYR A 41 -9.79 -11.59 -27.53
CA TYR A 41 -10.94 -10.94 -26.87
C TYR A 41 -10.78 -10.88 -25.36
N GLN A 42 -10.37 -11.98 -24.72
CA GLN A 42 -10.14 -12.03 -23.27
C GLN A 42 -9.03 -11.07 -22.86
N THR A 43 -7.92 -11.04 -23.60
CA THR A 43 -6.80 -10.12 -23.32
C THR A 43 -7.23 -8.66 -23.43
N LEU A 44 -7.99 -8.31 -24.48
CA LEU A 44 -8.50 -6.96 -24.66
C LEU A 44 -9.47 -6.57 -23.54
N LEU A 45 -10.43 -7.43 -23.23
CA LEU A 45 -11.42 -7.20 -22.17
C LEU A 45 -10.74 -7.03 -20.81
N PHE A 46 -9.80 -7.93 -20.48
CA PHE A 46 -9.04 -7.87 -19.24
C PHE A 46 -8.24 -6.56 -19.15
N THR A 47 -7.58 -6.16 -20.23
CA THR A 47 -6.80 -4.91 -20.27
C THR A 47 -7.68 -3.68 -20.07
N ILE A 48 -8.88 -3.64 -20.65
CA ILE A 48 -9.81 -2.53 -20.45
C ILE A 48 -10.31 -2.50 -19.00
N LEU A 49 -10.78 -3.64 -18.49
CA LEU A 49 -11.33 -3.72 -17.14
C LEU A 49 -10.28 -3.45 -16.06
N PHE A 50 -9.14 -4.13 -16.14
CA PHE A 50 -8.12 -4.11 -15.09
C PHE A 50 -7.01 -3.09 -15.36
N GLY A 51 -6.64 -2.83 -16.61
CA GLY A 51 -5.63 -1.82 -16.93
C GLY A 51 -6.16 -0.39 -16.83
N ILE A 52 -7.40 -0.15 -17.26
CA ILE A 52 -8.00 1.18 -17.31
C ILE A 52 -9.06 1.37 -16.22
N GLY A 53 -10.04 0.47 -16.16
CA GLY A 53 -11.19 0.59 -15.25
C GLY A 53 -10.78 0.52 -13.77
N PHE A 54 -9.94 -0.45 -13.41
CA PHE A 54 -9.57 -0.72 -12.02
C PHE A 54 -8.86 0.46 -11.34
N PRO A 55 -7.84 1.13 -11.91
CA PRO A 55 -7.26 2.32 -11.29
C PRO A 55 -8.28 3.42 -10.99
N PHE A 56 -9.21 3.68 -11.91
CA PHE A 56 -10.24 4.70 -11.72
C PHE A 56 -11.21 4.35 -10.59
N VAL A 57 -11.62 3.08 -10.52
CA VAL A 57 -12.49 2.57 -9.45
C VAL A 57 -11.76 2.65 -8.10
N MET A 58 -10.50 2.21 -8.03
CA MET A 58 -9.73 2.19 -6.79
C MET A 58 -9.40 3.59 -6.27
N GLU A 59 -9.15 4.57 -7.16
CA GLU A 59 -8.98 5.97 -6.76
C GLU A 59 -10.18 6.53 -5.99
N LYS A 60 -11.40 6.03 -6.26
CA LYS A 60 -12.62 6.42 -5.55
C LYS A 60 -12.93 5.56 -4.33
N LEU A 61 -12.68 4.26 -4.41
CA LEU A 61 -13.02 3.32 -3.33
C LEU A 61 -12.06 3.39 -2.15
N VAL A 62 -10.75 3.52 -2.40
CA VAL A 62 -9.72 3.48 -1.33
C VAL A 62 -9.94 4.57 -0.28
N PRO A 63 -10.15 5.86 -0.63
CA PRO A 63 -10.41 6.90 0.39
C PRO A 63 -11.62 6.59 1.26
N LYS A 64 -12.71 6.06 0.67
CA LYS A 64 -13.93 5.67 1.38
C LYS A 64 -13.71 4.47 2.31
N MET A 65 -12.78 3.58 1.97
CA MET A 65 -12.38 2.48 2.86
C MET A 65 -11.51 2.98 4.02
N LEU A 66 -10.57 3.89 3.75
CA LEU A 66 -9.70 4.49 4.76
C LEU A 66 -10.47 5.39 5.74
N SER A 67 -11.50 6.10 5.29
CA SER A 67 -12.33 6.95 6.16
C SER A 67 -13.19 6.15 7.14
N LYS A 68 -13.37 4.85 6.94
CA LYS A 68 -14.09 3.95 7.83
C LYS A 68 -13.21 3.33 8.92
N LEU A 69 -11.90 3.59 8.87
CA LEU A 69 -10.99 3.18 9.92
C LEU A 69 -11.26 3.98 11.18
N LYS A 70 -11.18 3.32 12.33
CA LYS A 70 -11.33 3.98 13.63
C LYS A 70 -10.18 4.98 13.76
N THR A 71 -10.49 6.22 14.12
CA THR A 71 -9.48 7.14 14.62
C THR A 71 -8.97 6.63 15.97
N PRO A 72 -7.65 6.61 16.20
CA PRO A 72 -7.10 6.13 17.46
C PRO A 72 -7.59 7.02 18.62
N GLU A 73 -7.60 6.46 19.82
CA GLU A 73 -7.88 7.22 21.03
C GLU A 73 -6.68 8.14 21.32
N MET A 74 -6.98 9.44 21.46
CA MET A 74 -5.97 10.50 21.64
C MET A 74 -6.05 11.08 23.05
N GLU A 75 -4.91 11.52 23.55
CA GLU A 75 -4.83 12.31 24.78
C GLU A 75 -5.42 13.72 24.58
N GLU A 76 -5.75 14.41 25.68
CA GLU A 76 -6.49 15.69 25.68
C GLU A 76 -5.77 16.83 24.90
N ASP A 77 -4.46 16.74 24.72
CA ASP A 77 -3.57 17.66 24.00
C ASP A 77 -2.87 17.01 22.78
N GLU A 78 -3.31 15.83 22.38
CA GLU A 78 -2.77 15.11 21.22
C GLU A 78 -3.58 15.41 19.96
N ASN A 79 -2.90 15.84 18.90
CA ASN A 79 -3.51 16.27 17.64
C ASN A 79 -2.85 15.58 16.45
N ILE A 80 -3.65 15.18 15.46
CA ILE A 80 -3.17 14.55 14.23
C ILE A 80 -2.50 15.63 13.35
N ILE A 81 -1.22 15.43 13.05
CA ILE A 81 -0.42 16.24 12.13
C ILE A 81 -0.58 15.72 10.71
N TYR A 82 -0.54 14.40 10.54
CA TYR A 82 -0.59 13.77 9.23
C TYR A 82 -1.15 12.35 9.30
N GLU A 83 -1.83 11.92 8.24
CA GLU A 83 -2.38 10.58 8.14
C GLU A 83 -2.50 10.10 6.70
N ASP A 84 -2.23 8.82 6.46
CA ASP A 84 -2.48 8.17 5.17
C ASP A 84 -2.54 6.64 5.35
N GLY A 85 -3.04 5.94 4.34
CA GLY A 85 -2.99 4.48 4.28
C GLY A 85 -1.55 3.96 4.33
N ALA A 86 -1.34 2.90 5.11
CA ALA A 86 -0.05 2.25 5.28
C ALA A 86 -0.22 0.74 5.49
N ASN A 87 0.86 0.00 5.27
CA ASN A 87 0.95 -1.38 5.71
C ASN A 87 2.06 -1.51 6.75
N LEU A 88 1.81 -2.24 7.83
CA LEU A 88 2.82 -2.63 8.81
C LEU A 88 3.26 -4.07 8.54
N PHE A 89 4.56 -4.26 8.33
CA PHE A 89 5.15 -5.59 8.22
C PHE A 89 5.36 -6.19 9.60
N SER A 90 4.89 -7.41 9.75
CA SER A 90 5.03 -8.25 10.93
C SER A 90 5.86 -9.47 10.51
N GLY A 91 7.16 -9.41 10.81
CA GLY A 91 8.14 -10.39 10.29
C GLY A 91 8.41 -10.22 8.78
N THR A 92 8.87 -11.29 8.14
CA THR A 92 9.39 -11.23 6.76
C THR A 92 8.29 -11.26 5.68
N TRP A 93 7.11 -11.79 5.99
CA TRP A 93 6.13 -12.15 4.96
C TRP A 93 4.72 -11.61 5.19
N VAL A 94 4.39 -11.15 6.40
CA VAL A 94 3.02 -10.73 6.72
C VAL A 94 2.95 -9.21 6.74
N ALA A 95 2.19 -8.63 5.82
CA ALA A 95 1.85 -7.22 5.82
C ALA A 95 0.39 -7.05 6.28
N VAL A 96 0.18 -6.17 7.26
CA VAL A 96 -1.15 -5.82 7.75
C VAL A 96 -1.50 -4.45 7.19
N GLY A 97 -2.61 -4.37 6.46
CA GLY A 97 -3.11 -3.09 5.95
C GLY A 97 -3.88 -2.31 7.00
N GLY A 98 -3.71 -0.99 6.99
CA GLY A 98 -4.36 -0.06 7.89
C GLY A 98 -4.10 1.39 7.52
N LYS A 99 -4.18 2.26 8.53
CA LYS A 99 -3.86 3.68 8.41
C LYS A 99 -2.84 4.04 9.48
N LEU A 100 -1.88 4.86 9.07
CA LEU A 100 -0.86 5.40 9.94
C LEU A 100 -1.24 6.85 10.24
N PHE A 101 -1.11 7.22 11.51
CA PHE A 101 -1.37 8.54 12.04
C PHE A 101 -0.08 9.05 12.68
N LEU A 102 0.36 10.24 12.29
CA LEU A 102 1.36 11.02 12.99
C LEU A 102 0.63 12.06 13.82
N THR A 103 0.84 12.03 15.14
CA THR A 103 0.40 13.09 16.04
C THR A 103 1.58 13.95 16.47
N ASN A 104 1.33 14.99 17.26
CA ASN A 104 2.37 15.75 17.94
C ASN A 104 3.12 14.95 19.03
N LYS A 105 2.68 13.72 19.36
CA LYS A 105 3.29 12.89 20.41
C LYS A 105 3.75 11.51 19.93
N ARG A 106 3.01 10.90 19.00
CA ARG A 106 3.12 9.47 18.67
C ARG A 106 2.96 9.19 17.19
N LEU A 107 3.47 8.02 16.79
CA LEU A 107 3.18 7.37 15.53
C LEU A 107 2.28 6.17 15.78
N ILE A 108 1.06 6.20 15.26
CA ILE A 108 0.02 5.22 15.57
C ILE A 108 -0.41 4.50 14.29
N PHE A 109 -0.29 3.18 14.26
CA PHE A 109 -0.81 2.33 13.20
C PHE A 109 -2.11 1.65 13.67
N SER A 110 -3.21 1.96 12.99
CA SER A 110 -4.52 1.34 13.22
C SER A 110 -4.86 0.39 12.07
N PRO A 111 -4.91 -0.94 12.31
CA PRO A 111 -5.22 -1.92 11.28
C PRO A 111 -6.68 -1.89 10.85
N HIS A 112 -6.98 -2.39 9.65
CA HIS A 112 -8.37 -2.58 9.22
C HIS A 112 -9.13 -3.53 10.16
N LYS A 113 -10.46 -3.31 10.30
CA LYS A 113 -11.36 -4.15 11.11
C LYS A 113 -11.27 -5.65 10.79
N TYR A 114 -10.89 -6.03 9.57
CA TYR A 114 -10.73 -7.44 9.22
C TYR A 114 -9.45 -8.08 9.82
N ASN A 115 -8.55 -7.29 10.40
CA ASN A 115 -7.29 -7.70 11.01
C ASN A 115 -7.29 -7.53 12.55
N PHE A 116 -8.45 -7.47 13.21
CA PHE A 116 -8.64 -7.19 14.66
C PHE A 116 -7.79 -8.02 15.64
N GLN A 117 -7.22 -9.16 15.20
CA GLN A 117 -6.31 -9.96 16.03
C GLN A 117 -4.98 -9.26 16.35
N LYS A 118 -4.57 -8.27 15.55
CA LYS A 118 -3.39 -7.45 15.80
C LYS A 118 -3.90 -6.09 16.26
N GLY A 119 -3.71 -5.75 17.53
CA GLY A 119 -4.15 -4.48 18.10
C GLY A 119 -3.49 -3.28 17.41
N GLU A 120 -3.87 -2.07 17.83
CA GLU A 120 -3.19 -0.85 17.40
C GLU A 120 -1.72 -0.88 17.85
N THR A 121 -0.83 -0.37 17.01
CA THR A 121 0.58 -0.19 17.36
C THR A 121 0.82 1.30 17.57
N SER A 122 1.22 1.69 18.77
CA SER A 122 1.54 3.08 19.12
C SER A 122 3.01 3.18 19.50
N ILE A 123 3.71 4.15 18.93
CA ILE A 123 5.13 4.40 19.18
C ILE A 123 5.28 5.87 19.54
N ASP A 124 5.71 6.15 20.76
CA ASP A 124 6.00 7.53 21.18
C ASP A 124 7.17 8.09 20.37
N LEU A 125 7.05 9.33 19.91
CA LEU A 125 8.10 9.96 19.11
C LEU A 125 9.41 10.11 19.90
N SER A 126 9.31 10.28 21.22
CA SER A 126 10.46 10.33 22.14
C SER A 126 11.19 8.99 22.26
N GLU A 127 10.55 7.88 21.92
CA GLU A 127 11.11 6.53 21.97
C GLU A 127 11.77 6.10 20.65
N ILE A 128 11.63 6.89 19.58
CA ILE A 128 12.25 6.63 18.29
C ILE A 128 13.73 7.04 18.32
N THR A 129 14.61 6.10 18.00
CA THR A 129 16.06 6.32 17.90
C THR A 129 16.55 6.47 16.47
N GLU A 130 15.92 5.79 15.51
CA GLU A 130 16.31 5.83 14.11
C GLU A 130 15.09 5.75 13.20
N ILE A 131 15.13 6.53 12.12
CA ILE A 131 14.19 6.43 11.00
C ILE A 131 15.01 6.28 9.71
N SER A 132 14.86 5.14 9.02
CA SER A 132 15.61 4.85 7.80
C SER A 132 14.73 4.45 6.63
N LYS A 133 15.14 4.86 5.42
CA LYS A 133 14.47 4.50 4.17
C LYS A 133 14.67 3.02 3.87
N ARG A 134 13.62 2.37 3.37
CA ARG A 134 13.63 0.98 2.88
C ARG A 134 12.95 0.83 1.54
N LYS A 135 13.23 -0.31 0.91
CA LYS A 135 12.57 -0.78 -0.29
C LYS A 135 11.69 -1.99 0.04
N THR A 136 10.43 -1.97 -0.42
CA THR A 136 9.55 -3.14 -0.35
C THR A 136 10.05 -4.18 -1.34
N SER A 137 10.25 -5.42 -0.87
CA SER A 137 10.82 -6.54 -1.64
C SER A 137 12.13 -6.19 -2.36
N ARG A 138 12.91 -5.23 -1.82
CA ARG A 138 14.15 -4.67 -2.42
C ARG A 138 13.96 -3.91 -3.74
N ILE A 139 12.72 -3.68 -4.19
CA ILE A 139 12.43 -3.10 -5.51
C ILE A 139 11.79 -1.72 -5.38
N VAL A 140 10.74 -1.57 -4.57
CA VAL A 140 9.91 -0.36 -4.56
C VAL A 140 10.32 0.57 -3.43
N ASP A 141 10.61 1.83 -3.76
CA ASP A 141 11.10 2.87 -2.84
C ASP A 141 10.00 3.50 -1.96
N ASN A 142 9.24 2.66 -1.25
CA ASN A 142 8.08 3.07 -0.46
C ASN A 142 8.11 2.57 1.00
N GLY A 143 9.24 2.02 1.46
CA GLY A 143 9.39 1.51 2.82
C GLY A 143 10.04 2.51 3.78
N LEU A 144 9.62 2.49 5.05
CA LEU A 144 10.24 3.23 6.16
C LEU A 144 10.46 2.25 7.32
N ARG A 145 11.64 2.26 7.94
CA ARG A 145 11.88 1.58 9.21
C ARG A 145 11.94 2.58 10.34
N VAL A 146 11.19 2.31 11.38
CA VAL A 146 11.29 2.98 12.68
C VAL A 146 11.96 2.03 13.65
N VAL A 147 13.00 2.51 14.33
CA VAL A 147 13.69 1.79 15.40
C VAL A 147 13.48 2.55 16.70
N THR A 148 13.14 1.81 17.76
CA THR A 148 12.88 2.36 19.10
C THR A 148 14.08 2.13 20.04
N LYS A 149 14.08 2.78 21.22
CA LYS A 149 15.15 2.65 22.23
C LYS A 149 15.39 1.22 22.70
N ASP A 150 14.34 0.41 22.75
CA ASP A 150 14.39 -1.03 23.07
C ASP A 150 14.87 -1.91 21.91
N ASN A 151 15.30 -1.31 20.80
CA ASN A 151 15.68 -1.98 19.54
C ASN A 151 14.54 -2.70 18.80
N ALA A 152 13.28 -2.45 19.15
CA ALA A 152 12.17 -2.91 18.32
C ALA A 152 12.19 -2.21 16.95
N LYS A 153 11.76 -2.94 15.91
CA LYS A 153 11.84 -2.50 14.51
C LYS A 153 10.47 -2.62 13.86
N TYR A 154 9.97 -1.51 13.35
CA TYR A 154 8.69 -1.42 12.67
C TYR A 154 8.93 -1.05 11.22
N ASP A 155 8.61 -2.00 10.32
CA ASP A 155 8.74 -1.81 8.88
C ASP A 155 7.39 -1.40 8.30
N LEU A 156 7.32 -0.18 7.79
CA LEU A 156 6.13 0.43 7.22
C LEU A 156 6.26 0.51 5.71
N VAL A 157 5.16 0.30 5.01
CA VAL A 157 5.02 0.61 3.58
C VAL A 157 3.99 1.71 3.41
N LEU A 158 4.41 2.77 2.75
CA LEU A 158 3.74 4.07 2.73
C LEU A 158 3.37 4.45 1.30
N ASN A 159 2.28 5.19 1.12
CA ASN A 159 1.92 5.73 -0.19
C ASN A 159 2.92 6.77 -0.70
N ASP A 160 3.39 7.67 0.18
CA ASP A 160 4.39 8.68 -0.14
C ASP A 160 5.41 8.81 1.01
N ARG A 161 6.46 7.96 0.96
CA ARG A 161 7.50 7.88 1.99
C ARG A 161 8.19 9.22 2.26
N ASP A 162 8.41 10.01 1.22
CA ASP A 162 9.16 11.26 1.35
C ASP A 162 8.32 12.34 2.05
N GLU A 163 6.99 12.36 1.83
CA GLU A 163 6.10 13.23 2.60
C GLU A 163 6.07 12.84 4.09
N TRP A 164 6.01 11.54 4.41
CA TRP A 164 6.12 11.08 5.80
C TRP A 164 7.41 11.53 6.48
N LEU A 165 8.55 11.36 5.80
CA LEU A 165 9.86 11.82 6.31
C LEU A 165 9.92 13.34 6.51
N LYS A 166 9.23 14.11 5.66
CA LYS A 166 9.14 15.56 5.81
C LYS A 166 8.33 15.94 7.04
N GLN A 167 7.22 15.26 7.30
CA GLN A 167 6.38 15.53 8.47
C GLN A 167 7.06 15.12 9.78
N LEU A 168 7.78 14.00 9.80
CA LEU A 168 8.55 13.52 10.97
C LEU A 168 9.76 14.38 11.35
N LYS A 169 10.16 15.33 10.49
CA LYS A 169 11.30 16.24 10.72
C LYS A 169 10.89 17.64 11.16
N LYS A 170 9.59 17.94 11.17
CA LYS A 170 9.07 19.22 11.67
C LYS A 170 8.99 19.18 13.19
#